data_AF-A0A3F3PKL3-F1
#
_entry.id   AF-A0A3F3PKL3-F1
#
_cell.length_a   1.000
_cell.length_b   1.000
_cell.length_c   1.000
_cell.angle_alpha   90.00
_cell.angle_beta   90.00
_cell.angle_gamma   90.00
#
_symmetry.space_group_name_H-M   'P 1'
#
loop_
_entity.id
_entity.type
_entity.pdbx_description
1 polymer ?
#
loop_
_entity_poly.entity_id
_entity_poly.type
_entity_poly.pdbx_seq_one_letter_code
_entity_poly.pdbx_strand_id
1 'polypeptide(L)'
;MTAIILPEDQNGWRDQARRNKVENQTLRMNVKLYSASHVSHRQYLLFRTLLPPIVQPNQLNVQTFGKPHLMIPANQRLNCLAFNEYIANFTNRQAQATGWVWGGTDRLFRVPAVQQQQVIRNLTINGINRGATESTVNTAFLSFLHALSDLCPQPAQRLWTTERKKLVADFGTPQPERKFVAYTDGQLEDATTGRILALVECKRSWRDNHSPKVDMQEVAEIVAWIKNFPAVAGAADSRVLLSKDGTELYICVFGYDDGWLRYMEGGPGCLSRAGFATMRRFGPWDICRPTDMRNYAQIIMALLLL
;
A
#
# COMPACT_ATOMS: atom_id res chain seq x y z
N MET A 1 4.06 22.33 18.22
CA MET A 1 3.49 22.21 16.86
C MET A 1 2.26 21.33 16.98
N THR A 2 1.10 21.79 16.51
CA THR A 2 -0.12 20.98 16.44
C THR A 2 0.12 19.80 15.51
N ALA A 3 -0.31 18.59 15.91
CA ALA A 3 -0.21 17.42 15.05
C ALA A 3 -0.97 17.66 13.74
N ILE A 4 -0.36 17.31 12.61
CA ILE A 4 -1.03 17.35 11.32
C ILE A 4 -2.08 16.24 11.31
N ILE A 5 -3.34 16.60 11.06
CA ILE A 5 -4.45 15.66 10.88
C ILE A 5 -4.86 15.74 9.43
N LEU A 6 -4.89 14.62 8.72
CA LEU A 6 -5.29 14.58 7.32
C LEU A 6 -6.83 14.61 7.21
N PRO A 7 -7.39 15.24 6.18
CA PRO A 7 -8.84 15.38 6.02
C PRO A 7 -9.51 14.04 5.76
N GLU A 8 -10.45 13.67 6.63
CA GLU A 8 -11.28 12.46 6.47
C GLU A 8 -12.46 12.69 5.53
N ASP A 9 -12.93 13.93 5.43
CA ASP A 9 -14.07 14.35 4.61
C ASP A 9 -13.84 15.69 3.89
N GLN A 10 -14.81 16.07 3.05
CA GLN A 10 -14.72 17.29 2.25
C GLN A 10 -14.72 18.58 3.09
N ASN A 11 -15.42 18.60 4.24
CA ASN A 11 -15.48 19.78 5.09
C ASN A 11 -14.14 19.98 5.79
N GLY A 12 -13.57 18.90 6.35
CA GLY A 12 -12.22 18.88 6.90
C GLY A 12 -11.18 19.30 5.87
N TRP A 13 -11.30 18.85 4.61
CA TRP A 13 -10.42 19.32 3.54
C TRP A 13 -10.57 20.82 3.28
N ARG A 14 -11.80 21.36 3.17
CA ARG A 14 -12.04 22.79 2.91
C ARG A 14 -11.45 23.67 3.99
N ASP A 15 -11.65 23.30 5.26
CA ASP A 15 -11.13 24.05 6.40
C ASP A 15 -9.60 24.08 6.39
N GLN A 16 -8.97 22.92 6.16
CA GLN A 16 -7.51 22.84 6.07
C GLN A 16 -6.98 23.57 4.84
N ALA A 17 -7.64 23.48 3.69
CA ALA A 17 -7.26 24.14 2.45
C ALA A 17 -7.32 25.67 2.57
N ARG A 18 -8.32 26.22 3.26
CA ARG A 18 -8.43 27.65 3.58
C ARG A 18 -7.30 28.11 4.49
N ARG A 19 -7.07 27.41 5.61
CA ARG A 19 -5.99 27.72 6.56
C ARG A 19 -4.62 27.70 5.89
N ASN A 20 -4.40 26.77 4.97
CA ASN A 20 -3.15 26.62 4.22
C ASN A 20 -3.08 27.43 2.91
N LYS A 21 -4.11 28.22 2.60
CA LYS A 21 -4.23 29.07 1.40
C LYS A 21 -4.04 28.29 0.10
N VAL A 22 -4.63 27.09 -0.01
CA VAL A 22 -4.56 26.20 -1.18
C VAL A 22 -5.94 25.85 -1.78
N GLU A 23 -7.04 26.37 -1.23
CA GLU A 23 -8.41 26.06 -1.69
C GLU A 23 -8.62 26.33 -3.20
N ASN A 24 -8.02 27.40 -3.71
CA ASN A 24 -8.11 27.80 -5.12
C ASN A 24 -6.82 27.50 -5.90
N GLN A 25 -6.00 26.57 -5.42
CA GLN A 25 -4.75 26.18 -6.06
C GLN A 25 -4.83 24.78 -6.67
N THR A 26 -3.94 24.50 -7.62
CA THR A 26 -3.75 23.17 -8.20
C THR A 26 -2.27 22.81 -8.21
N LEU A 27 -1.95 21.52 -8.38
CA LEU A 27 -0.57 21.05 -8.60
C LEU A 27 0.05 21.62 -9.90
N ARG A 28 -0.78 22.18 -10.79
CA ARG A 28 -0.35 22.86 -12.01
C ARG A 28 -0.05 24.35 -11.79
N MET A 29 -0.21 24.92 -10.60
CA MET A 29 0.16 26.32 -10.32
C MET A 29 1.61 26.43 -9.83
N ASN A 30 2.09 27.63 -9.47
CA ASN A 30 3.46 27.86 -8.97
C ASN A 30 3.63 27.33 -7.53
N VAL A 31 3.54 26.02 -7.38
CA VAL A 31 3.69 25.31 -6.11
C VAL A 31 4.94 24.45 -6.18
N LYS A 32 5.81 24.56 -5.17
CA LYS A 32 6.94 23.66 -5.03
C LYS A 32 6.45 22.25 -4.69
N LEU A 33 6.73 21.29 -5.55
CA LEU A 33 6.42 19.88 -5.33
C LEU A 33 7.66 19.16 -4.80
N TYR A 34 7.48 18.40 -3.74
CA TYR A 34 8.49 17.55 -3.12
C TYR A 34 8.28 16.09 -3.55
N SER A 35 9.33 15.28 -3.45
CA SER A 35 9.23 13.82 -3.70
C SER A 35 8.19 13.17 -2.79
N ALA A 36 7.69 11.99 -3.17
CA ALA A 36 6.70 11.26 -2.38
C ALA A 36 7.11 11.07 -0.90
N SER A 37 8.39 10.77 -0.65
CA SER A 37 8.96 10.63 0.70
C SER A 37 9.05 11.94 1.52
N HIS A 38 8.83 13.10 0.89
CA HIS A 38 8.96 14.43 1.52
C HIS A 38 7.73 15.32 1.27
N VAL A 39 6.57 14.72 0.99
CA VAL A 39 5.33 15.45 0.69
C VAL A 39 5.04 16.44 1.81
N SER A 40 4.84 17.71 1.45
CA SER A 40 4.39 18.73 2.39
C SER A 40 2.88 18.64 2.60
N HIS A 41 2.38 19.10 3.75
CA HIS A 41 0.94 19.12 4.00
C HIS A 41 0.15 19.93 2.95
N ARG A 42 0.73 21.04 2.46
CA ARG A 42 0.14 21.82 1.35
C ARG A 42 0.04 21.00 0.07
N GLN A 43 1.09 20.25 -0.28
CA GLN A 43 1.09 19.36 -1.44
C GLN A 43 0.05 18.24 -1.27
N TYR A 44 -0.08 17.66 -0.08
CA TYR A 44 -1.10 16.67 0.20
C TYR A 44 -2.52 17.22 -0.01
N LEU A 45 -2.81 18.41 0.52
CA LEU A 45 -4.12 19.04 0.31
C LEU A 45 -4.41 19.26 -1.19
N LEU A 46 -3.39 19.56 -1.98
CA LEU A 46 -3.51 19.68 -3.44
C LEU A 46 -3.73 18.34 -4.15
N PHE A 47 -3.47 17.20 -3.51
CA PHE A 47 -3.91 15.90 -4.04
C PHE A 47 -5.43 15.72 -3.96
N ARG A 48 -6.15 16.54 -3.19
CA ARG A 48 -7.62 16.40 -2.98
C ARG A 48 -8.01 14.96 -2.62
N THR A 49 -7.24 14.38 -1.72
CA THR A 49 -7.48 13.03 -1.22
C THR A 49 -8.09 13.10 0.16
N LEU A 50 -9.16 12.34 0.36
CA LEU A 50 -9.77 12.08 1.65
C LEU A 50 -9.16 10.80 2.23
N LEU A 51 -8.87 10.80 3.52
CA LEU A 51 -8.28 9.68 4.22
C LEU A 51 -9.16 9.29 5.42
N PRO A 52 -10.26 8.57 5.20
CA PRO A 52 -11.10 8.07 6.28
C PRO A 52 -10.32 7.21 7.30
N PRO A 53 -10.91 6.98 8.48
CA PRO A 53 -10.35 6.07 9.47
C PRO A 53 -10.06 4.68 8.89
N ILE A 54 -9.05 4.01 9.46
CA ILE A 54 -8.70 2.64 9.09
C ILE A 54 -9.85 1.71 9.45
N VAL A 55 -10.25 0.86 8.50
CA VAL A 55 -11.28 -0.16 8.68
C VAL A 55 -10.63 -1.45 9.15
N GLN A 56 -11.13 -2.00 10.26
CA GLN A 56 -10.58 -3.22 10.84
C GLN A 56 -10.85 -4.44 9.95
N PRO A 57 -10.01 -5.50 9.98
CA PRO A 57 -10.18 -6.68 9.13
C PRO A 57 -11.56 -7.35 9.24
N ASN A 58 -12.18 -7.34 10.42
CA ASN A 58 -13.52 -7.90 10.65
C ASN A 58 -14.66 -7.09 10.01
N GLN A 59 -14.39 -5.85 9.59
CA GLN A 59 -15.34 -4.95 8.93
C GLN A 59 -15.08 -4.87 7.41
N LEU A 60 -14.06 -5.55 6.90
CA LEU A 60 -13.71 -5.54 5.49
C LEU A 60 -14.81 -6.19 4.64
N ASN A 61 -15.46 -5.39 3.80
CA ASN A 61 -16.27 -5.92 2.71
C ASN A 61 -15.38 -6.25 1.51
N VAL A 62 -15.19 -7.55 1.22
CA VAL A 62 -14.38 -8.03 0.09
C VAL A 62 -14.90 -7.56 -1.28
N GLN A 63 -16.16 -7.11 -1.38
CA GLN A 63 -16.68 -6.47 -2.59
C GLN A 63 -15.92 -5.18 -2.93
N THR A 64 -15.24 -4.56 -1.96
CA THR A 64 -14.43 -3.34 -2.17
C THR A 64 -13.29 -3.58 -3.17
N PHE A 65 -12.84 -4.83 -3.34
CA PHE A 65 -11.83 -5.19 -4.33
C PHE A 65 -12.41 -5.56 -5.70
N GLY A 66 -13.73 -5.39 -5.90
CA GLY A 66 -14.42 -5.61 -7.17
C GLY A 66 -14.60 -7.06 -7.61
N LYS A 67 -13.95 -8.04 -6.96
CA LYS A 67 -14.00 -9.46 -7.36
C LYS A 67 -14.21 -10.44 -6.19
N PRO A 68 -15.34 -10.34 -5.45
CA PRO A 68 -15.61 -11.22 -4.31
C PRO A 68 -15.64 -12.72 -4.66
N HIS A 69 -15.99 -13.05 -5.91
CA HIS A 69 -16.04 -14.43 -6.41
C HIS A 69 -14.65 -15.13 -6.39
N LEU A 70 -13.55 -14.38 -6.35
CA LEU A 70 -12.19 -14.94 -6.29
C LEU A 70 -11.78 -15.38 -4.88
N MET A 71 -12.53 -15.02 -3.84
CA MET A 71 -12.19 -15.39 -2.46
C MET A 71 -12.27 -16.90 -2.21
N ILE A 72 -13.19 -17.60 -2.88
CA ILE A 72 -13.34 -19.07 -2.81
C ILE A 72 -12.14 -19.79 -3.44
N PRO A 73 -11.78 -19.56 -4.72
CA PRO A 73 -10.62 -20.19 -5.33
C PRO A 73 -9.32 -19.79 -4.64
N ALA A 74 -9.21 -18.55 -4.13
CA ALA A 74 -8.09 -18.13 -3.30
C ALA A 74 -7.93 -19.01 -2.05
N ASN A 75 -9.02 -19.25 -1.30
CA ASN A 75 -8.97 -20.12 -0.13
C ASN A 75 -8.61 -21.57 -0.49
N GLN A 76 -9.11 -22.08 -1.62
CA GLN A 76 -8.75 -23.43 -2.10
C GLN A 76 -7.25 -23.57 -2.35
N ARG A 77 -6.59 -22.54 -2.94
CA ARG A 77 -5.13 -22.54 -3.14
C ARG A 77 -4.33 -22.53 -1.84
N LEU A 78 -4.84 -21.82 -0.83
CA LEU A 78 -4.21 -21.76 0.50
C LEU A 78 -4.42 -23.04 1.33
N ASN A 79 -5.36 -23.90 0.96
CA ASN A 79 -5.58 -25.20 1.60
C ASN A 79 -4.60 -26.26 1.05
N CYS A 80 -3.30 -25.93 1.10
CA CYS A 80 -2.21 -26.80 0.68
C CYS A 80 -1.24 -27.08 1.84
N LEU A 81 -0.41 -28.12 1.71
CA LEU A 81 0.56 -28.51 2.73
C LEU A 81 1.48 -27.34 3.11
N ALA A 82 2.10 -26.70 2.11
CA ALA A 82 3.07 -25.62 2.31
C ALA A 82 2.52 -24.46 3.16
N PHE A 83 1.32 -23.98 2.85
CA PHE A 83 0.70 -22.88 3.59
C PHE A 83 0.16 -23.33 4.95
N ASN A 84 -0.37 -24.55 5.05
CA ASN A 84 -0.81 -25.09 6.35
C ASN A 84 0.36 -25.26 7.31
N GLU A 85 1.52 -25.74 6.85
CA GLU A 85 2.75 -25.80 7.65
C GLU A 85 3.25 -24.41 8.02
N TYR A 86 3.16 -23.43 7.11
CA TYR A 86 3.45 -22.04 7.42
C TYR A 86 2.59 -21.53 8.58
N ILE A 87 1.28 -21.78 8.58
CA ILE A 87 0.36 -21.39 9.66
C ILE A 87 0.61 -22.18 10.96
N ALA A 88 0.86 -23.49 10.88
CA ALA A 88 1.07 -24.33 12.06
C ALA A 88 2.35 -23.95 12.84
N ASN A 89 3.36 -23.44 12.15
CA ASN A 89 4.62 -23.05 12.78
C ASN A 89 4.58 -21.67 13.49
N PHE A 90 3.45 -20.95 13.53
CA PHE A 90 3.35 -19.62 14.16
C PHE A 90 3.66 -19.64 15.65
N THR A 91 3.02 -20.51 16.43
CA THR A 91 3.19 -20.58 17.89
C THR A 91 4.65 -20.83 18.27
N ASN A 92 5.32 -21.72 17.55
CA ASN A 92 6.73 -22.05 17.77
C ASN A 92 7.65 -20.86 17.44
N ARG A 93 7.34 -20.09 16.38
CA ARG A 93 8.09 -18.87 16.02
C ARG A 93 8.00 -17.82 17.13
N GLN A 94 6.80 -17.57 17.64
CA GLN A 94 6.59 -16.57 18.69
C GLN A 94 7.27 -16.94 20.01
N ALA A 95 7.18 -18.20 20.43
CA ALA A 95 7.77 -18.67 21.67
C ALA A 95 9.32 -18.62 21.66
N GLN A 96 9.95 -18.68 20.47
CA GLN A 96 11.40 -18.79 20.33
C GLN A 96 12.05 -17.47 19.85
N ALA A 97 12.37 -16.63 20.82
CA ALA A 97 13.05 -15.34 20.62
C ALA A 97 14.46 -15.46 20.00
N THR A 98 15.14 -16.60 20.14
CA THR A 98 16.42 -16.93 19.49
C THR A 98 16.43 -18.37 19.02
N GLY A 99 17.24 -18.70 18.01
CA GLY A 99 17.46 -20.10 17.60
C GLY A 99 16.29 -20.83 16.93
N TRP A 100 15.12 -20.19 16.72
CA TRP A 100 14.01 -20.82 15.98
C TRP A 100 14.44 -21.38 14.62
N VAL A 101 14.03 -22.62 14.35
CA VAL A 101 14.26 -23.34 13.11
C VAL A 101 12.91 -23.69 12.48
N TRP A 102 12.82 -23.60 11.16
CA TRP A 102 11.65 -24.04 10.39
C TRP A 102 11.38 -25.53 10.62
N GLY A 103 10.19 -25.86 11.14
CA GLY A 103 9.77 -27.23 11.43
C GLY A 103 8.86 -27.88 10.39
N GLY A 104 8.59 -27.21 9.26
CA GLY A 104 7.81 -27.78 8.17
C GLY A 104 8.65 -28.68 7.25
N THR A 105 7.99 -29.60 6.57
CA THR A 105 8.61 -30.49 5.59
C THR A 105 8.73 -29.82 4.21
N ASP A 106 7.76 -28.98 3.86
CA ASP A 106 7.79 -28.13 2.68
C ASP A 106 8.71 -26.92 2.92
N ARG A 107 9.39 -26.44 1.87
CA ARG A 107 10.37 -25.35 1.96
C ARG A 107 9.89 -24.02 1.39
N LEU A 108 8.72 -23.97 0.75
CA LEU A 108 8.22 -22.80 0.04
C LEU A 108 8.10 -21.59 0.97
N PHE A 109 7.51 -21.78 2.16
CA PHE A 109 7.34 -20.71 3.15
C PHE A 109 8.45 -20.63 4.19
N ARG A 110 9.53 -21.41 4.06
CA ARG A 110 10.66 -21.40 5.00
C ARG A 110 11.32 -20.03 5.06
N VAL A 111 11.68 -19.46 3.90
CA VAL A 111 12.36 -18.16 3.83
C VAL A 111 11.46 -17.02 4.35
N PRO A 112 10.20 -16.88 3.89
CA PRO A 112 9.27 -15.90 4.44
C PRO A 112 9.12 -15.99 5.97
N ALA A 113 8.96 -17.20 6.50
CA ALA A 113 8.81 -17.41 7.93
C ALA A 113 10.04 -16.96 8.74
N VAL A 114 11.25 -17.29 8.27
CA VAL A 114 12.50 -16.88 8.92
C VAL A 114 12.65 -15.36 8.90
N GLN A 115 12.35 -14.72 7.78
CA GLN A 115 12.49 -13.26 7.65
C GLN A 115 11.41 -12.50 8.45
N GLN A 116 10.18 -13.01 8.52
CA GLN A 116 9.16 -12.47 9.41
C GLN A 116 9.57 -12.60 10.89
N GLN A 117 10.15 -13.73 11.29
CA GLN A 117 10.68 -13.90 12.65
C GLN A 117 11.79 -12.88 12.96
N GLN A 118 12.64 -12.55 11.99
CA GLN A 118 13.65 -11.50 12.14
C GLN A 118 13.00 -10.12 12.35
N VAL A 119 11.92 -9.79 11.63
CA VAL A 119 11.16 -8.55 11.85
C VAL A 119 10.56 -8.51 13.27
N ILE A 120 9.89 -9.57 13.70
CA ILE A 120 9.26 -9.68 15.02
C ILE A 120 10.32 -9.48 16.12
N ARG A 121 11.47 -10.16 16.01
CA ARG A 121 12.58 -10.01 16.95
C ARG A 121 13.10 -8.58 16.98
N ASN A 122 13.42 -8.00 15.82
CA ASN A 122 14.02 -6.67 15.76
C ASN A 122 13.13 -5.56 16.34
N LEU A 123 11.81 -5.74 16.33
CA LEU A 123 10.86 -4.83 16.97
C LEU A 123 10.74 -5.06 18.49
N THR A 124 11.08 -6.24 19.00
CA THR A 124 10.77 -6.68 20.38
C THR A 124 12.00 -6.95 21.25
N ILE A 125 13.24 -6.79 20.77
CA ILE A 125 14.47 -7.09 21.54
C ILE A 125 14.51 -6.29 22.86
N ASN A 126 14.41 -6.99 23.99
CA ASN A 126 14.45 -6.45 25.36
C ASN A 126 13.43 -5.33 25.63
N GLY A 127 12.29 -5.32 24.95
CA GLY A 127 11.30 -4.24 25.06
C GLY A 127 11.77 -2.90 24.48
N ILE A 128 12.91 -2.88 23.78
CA ILE A 128 13.49 -1.70 23.14
C ILE A 128 13.41 -1.89 21.62
N ASN A 129 12.68 -1.02 20.94
CA ASN A 129 12.62 -0.99 19.48
C ASN A 129 14.00 -0.60 18.92
N ARG A 130 14.82 -1.59 18.54
CA ARG A 130 16.16 -1.36 17.95
C ARG A 130 16.13 -1.14 16.45
N GLY A 131 14.93 -1.04 15.85
CA GLY A 131 14.75 -0.68 14.46
C GLY A 131 15.18 -1.79 13.51
N ALA A 132 14.25 -2.69 13.18
CA ALA A 132 14.36 -3.42 11.91
C ALA A 132 14.74 -2.41 10.81
N THR A 133 15.63 -2.77 9.88
CA THR A 133 15.82 -1.89 8.73
C THR A 133 14.56 -1.94 7.89
N GLU A 134 14.25 -0.86 7.18
CA GLU A 134 13.16 -0.86 6.19
C GLU A 134 13.36 -1.99 5.17
N SER A 135 14.61 -2.26 4.79
CA SER A 135 14.98 -3.40 3.93
C SER A 135 14.69 -4.77 4.52
N THR A 136 14.76 -4.95 5.85
CA THR A 136 14.39 -6.21 6.52
C THR A 136 12.89 -6.41 6.44
N VAL A 137 12.11 -5.35 6.69
CA VAL A 137 10.64 -5.39 6.57
C VAL A 137 10.22 -5.66 5.13
N ASN A 138 10.81 -4.96 4.16
CA ASN A 138 10.53 -5.12 2.74
C ASN A 138 10.86 -6.53 2.25
N THR A 139 12.09 -7.01 2.51
CA THR A 139 12.51 -8.38 2.12
C THR A 139 11.58 -9.44 2.71
N ALA A 140 11.21 -9.33 3.99
CA ALA A 140 10.30 -10.27 4.64
C ALA A 140 8.89 -10.24 4.03
N PHE A 141 8.46 -9.09 3.51
CA PHE A 141 7.14 -8.97 2.90
C PHE A 141 7.14 -9.54 1.48
N LEU A 142 8.07 -9.10 0.64
CA LEU A 142 8.15 -9.54 -0.74
C LEU A 142 8.41 -11.04 -0.83
N SER A 143 9.23 -11.63 0.03
CA SER A 143 9.41 -13.09 0.04
C SER A 143 8.10 -13.83 0.35
N PHE A 144 7.28 -13.32 1.29
CA PHE A 144 5.97 -13.87 1.57
C PHE A 144 5.03 -13.77 0.37
N LEU A 145 5.01 -12.61 -0.30
CA LEU A 145 4.22 -12.39 -1.51
C LEU A 145 4.66 -13.32 -2.66
N HIS A 146 5.97 -13.52 -2.85
CA HIS A 146 6.50 -14.47 -3.83
C HIS A 146 6.09 -15.92 -3.51
N ALA A 147 6.19 -16.34 -2.25
CA ALA A 147 5.74 -17.69 -1.85
C ALA A 147 4.24 -17.91 -2.10
N LEU A 148 3.41 -16.87 -1.99
CA LEU A 148 2.00 -16.93 -2.39
C LEU A 148 1.85 -17.04 -3.92
N SER A 149 2.64 -16.30 -4.71
CA SER A 149 2.64 -16.43 -6.18
C SER A 149 2.98 -17.84 -6.64
N ASP A 150 3.89 -18.53 -5.96
CA ASP A 150 4.29 -19.90 -6.30
C ASP A 150 3.20 -20.95 -6.04
N LEU A 151 2.13 -20.60 -5.32
CA LEU A 151 0.93 -21.44 -5.20
C LEU A 151 -0.01 -21.30 -6.41
N CYS A 152 0.22 -20.33 -7.30
CA CYS A 152 -0.59 -20.10 -8.49
C CYS A 152 -0.15 -21.00 -9.66
N PRO A 153 -1.06 -21.31 -10.62
CA PRO A 153 -0.71 -22.02 -11.84
C PRO A 153 0.42 -21.34 -12.62
N GLN A 154 1.27 -22.15 -13.24
CA GLN A 154 2.36 -21.69 -14.10
C GLN A 154 1.98 -21.83 -15.59
N PRO A 155 2.42 -20.90 -16.46
CA PRO A 155 3.23 -19.72 -16.15
C PRO A 155 2.43 -18.66 -15.39
N ALA A 156 3.06 -18.02 -14.40
CA ALA A 156 2.43 -16.95 -13.63
C ALA A 156 2.06 -15.77 -14.54
N GLN A 157 0.78 -15.38 -14.51
CA GLN A 157 0.29 -14.20 -15.24
C GLN A 157 0.60 -12.88 -14.50
N ARG A 158 0.93 -12.98 -13.21
CA ARG A 158 1.26 -11.83 -12.36
C ARG A 158 2.45 -12.15 -11.48
N LEU A 159 3.34 -11.18 -11.34
CA LEU A 159 4.61 -11.34 -10.66
C LEU A 159 4.82 -10.20 -9.68
N TRP A 160 5.11 -10.54 -8.42
CA TRP A 160 5.70 -9.57 -7.51
C TRP A 160 7.14 -9.28 -7.96
N THR A 161 7.58 -8.04 -7.79
CA THR A 161 8.95 -7.64 -8.08
C THR A 161 9.51 -6.78 -6.96
N THR A 162 10.80 -6.96 -6.70
CA THR A 162 11.63 -6.16 -5.80
C THR A 162 12.25 -4.96 -6.51
N GLU A 163 12.04 -4.81 -7.82
CA GLU A 163 12.60 -3.71 -8.60
C GLU A 163 11.94 -2.39 -8.20
N ARG A 164 12.75 -1.44 -7.74
CA ARG A 164 12.29 -0.09 -7.44
C ARG A 164 11.90 0.63 -8.73
N LYS A 165 10.61 0.91 -8.91
CA LYS A 165 10.09 1.61 -10.08
C LYS A 165 10.03 3.10 -9.80
N LYS A 166 10.63 3.89 -10.69
CA LYS A 166 10.53 5.36 -10.66
C LYS A 166 9.23 5.80 -11.33
N LEU A 167 8.36 6.43 -10.57
CA LEU A 167 7.13 7.05 -11.06
C LEU A 167 7.30 8.58 -11.04
N VAL A 168 6.81 9.26 -12.07
CA VAL A 168 6.95 10.70 -12.29
C VAL A 168 5.58 11.33 -12.49
N ALA A 169 5.08 12.02 -11.46
CA ALA A 169 3.85 12.79 -11.56
C ALA A 169 4.12 14.13 -12.24
N ASP A 170 3.83 14.25 -13.54
CA ASP A 170 4.02 15.47 -14.31
C ASP A 170 2.70 16.27 -14.47
N PHE A 171 2.70 17.52 -14.01
CA PHE A 171 1.58 18.45 -14.03
C PHE A 171 1.80 19.63 -15.02
N GLY A 172 2.77 19.52 -15.94
CA GLY A 172 3.08 20.46 -17.02
C GLY A 172 4.13 21.52 -16.70
N THR A 173 4.32 22.48 -17.62
CA THR A 173 5.30 23.59 -17.57
C THR A 173 4.62 24.94 -17.91
N PRO A 174 5.07 26.13 -17.40
CA PRO A 174 6.45 26.61 -17.32
C PRO A 174 7.03 26.72 -15.89
N GLN A 175 8.36 26.93 -15.85
CA GLN A 175 9.26 26.98 -14.69
C GLN A 175 8.63 27.57 -13.41
N PRO A 176 8.93 27.00 -12.23
CA PRO A 176 9.70 25.77 -12.00
C PRO A 176 8.96 24.50 -12.47
N GLU A 177 9.69 23.39 -12.65
CA GLU A 177 9.11 22.10 -13.06
C GLU A 177 8.02 21.66 -12.09
N ARG A 178 6.80 21.45 -12.59
CA ARG A 178 5.64 21.04 -11.78
C ARG A 178 5.53 19.53 -11.81
N LYS A 179 6.57 18.87 -11.31
CA LYS A 179 6.63 17.42 -11.23
C LYS A 179 7.19 16.96 -9.89
N PHE A 180 6.78 15.77 -9.46
CA PHE A 180 7.46 15.06 -8.38
C PHE A 180 7.72 13.61 -8.75
N VAL A 181 8.63 12.99 -8.01
CA VAL A 181 9.00 11.58 -8.21
C VAL A 181 8.61 10.76 -6.99
N ALA A 182 8.23 9.52 -7.27
CA ALA A 182 8.00 8.47 -6.29
C ALA A 182 8.84 7.25 -6.68
N TYR A 183 9.33 6.52 -5.69
CA TYR A 183 10.00 5.23 -5.89
C TYR A 183 9.25 4.20 -5.08
N THR A 184 8.91 3.08 -5.71
CA THR A 184 8.20 1.97 -5.07
C THR A 184 9.17 1.11 -4.28
N ASP A 185 8.72 0.47 -3.20
CA ASP A 185 9.47 -0.57 -2.50
C ASP A 185 9.29 -1.96 -3.14
N GLY A 186 8.26 -2.11 -3.96
CA GLY A 186 7.98 -3.24 -4.83
C GLY A 186 6.62 -3.05 -5.50
N GLN A 187 6.25 -3.96 -6.39
CA GLN A 187 4.95 -3.93 -7.05
C GLN A 187 4.52 -5.30 -7.57
N LEU A 188 3.21 -5.47 -7.76
CA LEU A 188 2.63 -6.54 -8.58
C LEU A 188 2.55 -6.04 -10.01
N GLU A 189 3.05 -6.82 -10.95
CA GLU A 189 2.95 -6.52 -12.38
C GLU A 189 2.25 -7.65 -13.13
N ASP A 190 1.52 -7.27 -14.18
CA ASP A 190 1.11 -8.21 -15.22
C ASP A 190 2.37 -8.69 -15.97
N ALA A 191 2.57 -10.01 -16.00
CA ALA A 191 3.81 -10.62 -16.48
C ALA A 191 4.05 -10.41 -17.99
N THR A 192 2.99 -10.11 -18.76
CA THR A 192 3.08 -9.93 -20.22
C THR A 192 3.25 -8.47 -20.60
N THR A 193 2.49 -7.58 -19.96
CA THR A 193 2.43 -6.15 -20.31
C THR A 193 3.32 -5.27 -19.46
N GLY A 194 3.83 -5.77 -18.32
CA GLY A 194 4.57 -4.98 -17.33
C GLY A 194 3.71 -3.91 -16.64
N ARG A 195 2.38 -4.00 -16.81
CA ARG A 195 1.43 -3.08 -16.18
C ARG A 195 1.42 -3.31 -14.69
N ILE A 196 1.62 -2.25 -13.91
CA ILE A 196 1.50 -2.27 -12.45
C ILE A 196 0.03 -2.55 -12.10
N LEU A 197 -0.18 -3.46 -11.14
CA LEU A 197 -1.48 -3.89 -10.63
C LEU A 197 -1.67 -3.56 -9.14
N ALA A 198 -0.58 -3.52 -8.38
CA ALA A 198 -0.56 -3.04 -6.99
C ALA A 198 0.84 -2.53 -6.63
N LEU A 199 0.93 -1.55 -5.74
CA LEU A 199 2.20 -1.10 -5.16
C LEU A 199 2.47 -1.78 -3.82
N VAL A 200 3.74 -1.82 -3.42
CA VAL A 200 4.20 -2.18 -2.08
C VAL A 200 4.95 -0.99 -1.48
N GLU A 201 4.60 -0.65 -0.24
CA GLU A 201 5.32 0.33 0.59
C GLU A 201 5.64 -0.32 1.94
N CYS A 202 6.86 -0.16 2.43
CA CYS A 202 7.28 -0.75 3.70
C CYS A 202 7.88 0.30 4.63
N LYS A 203 7.52 0.23 5.92
CA LYS A 203 8.19 0.99 6.98
C LYS A 203 8.69 0.08 8.07
N ARG A 204 9.83 0.48 8.64
CA ARG A 204 10.54 -0.29 9.67
C ARG A 204 9.81 -0.47 11.00
N SER A 205 8.82 0.37 11.31
CA SER A 205 8.16 0.41 12.62
C SER A 205 6.65 0.60 12.44
N TRP A 206 5.89 0.47 13.52
CA TRP A 206 4.43 0.59 13.50
C TRP A 206 3.95 1.90 12.90
N ARG A 207 2.76 1.86 12.30
CA ARG A 207 2.22 2.96 11.50
C ARG A 207 2.09 4.25 12.31
N ASP A 208 1.66 4.16 13.56
CA ASP A 208 1.50 5.29 14.49
C ASP A 208 2.78 6.10 14.70
N ASN A 209 3.96 5.51 14.50
CA ASN A 209 5.24 6.21 14.64
C ASN A 209 5.58 7.09 13.41
N HIS A 210 4.90 6.90 12.29
CA HIS A 210 5.19 7.58 11.04
C HIS A 210 3.98 8.28 10.42
N SER A 211 2.76 7.97 10.84
CA SER A 211 1.58 8.74 10.46
C SER A 211 1.67 10.18 10.99
N PRO A 212 1.22 11.18 10.22
CA PRO A 212 0.58 11.08 8.91
C PRO A 212 1.55 11.03 7.71
N LYS A 213 2.88 11.08 7.93
CA LYS A 213 3.86 11.19 6.83
C LYS A 213 3.82 9.98 5.88
N VAL A 214 3.70 8.76 6.42
CA VAL A 214 3.56 7.55 5.60
C VAL A 214 2.27 7.59 4.77
N ASP A 215 1.16 8.05 5.34
CA ASP A 215 -0.11 8.18 4.60
C ASP A 215 0.00 9.19 3.46
N MET A 216 0.71 10.30 3.68
CA MET A 216 0.96 11.31 2.65
C MET A 216 1.87 10.76 1.52
N GLN A 217 2.87 9.95 1.89
CA GLN A 217 3.77 9.30 0.94
C GLN A 217 3.02 8.27 0.08
N GLU A 218 2.25 7.36 0.69
CA GLU A 218 1.46 6.34 -0.02
C GLU A 218 0.47 6.97 -1.02
N VAL A 219 -0.19 8.07 -0.63
CA VAL A 219 -1.04 8.84 -1.55
C VAL A 219 -0.25 9.43 -2.70
N ALA A 220 0.94 9.99 -2.45
CA ALA A 220 1.77 10.56 -3.50
C ALA A 220 2.28 9.51 -4.49
N GLU A 221 2.64 8.31 -4.02
CA GLU A 221 3.01 7.17 -4.87
C GLU A 221 1.88 6.76 -5.80
N ILE A 222 0.65 6.66 -5.29
CA ILE A 222 -0.52 6.34 -6.12
C ILE A 222 -0.81 7.48 -7.12
N VAL A 223 -0.70 8.74 -6.71
CA VAL A 223 -0.86 9.88 -7.63
C VAL A 223 0.17 9.81 -8.75
N ALA A 224 1.44 9.52 -8.44
CA ALA A 224 2.48 9.33 -9.44
C ALA A 224 2.20 8.14 -10.36
N TRP A 225 1.71 7.03 -9.80
CA TRP A 225 1.30 5.87 -10.59
C TRP A 225 0.20 6.24 -11.59
N ILE A 226 -0.88 6.90 -11.15
CA ILE A 226 -1.99 7.31 -12.04
C ILE A 226 -1.49 8.25 -13.13
N LYS A 227 -0.55 9.15 -12.83
CA LYS A 227 0.02 10.07 -13.82
C LYS A 227 0.87 9.38 -14.88
N ASN A 228 1.64 8.35 -14.52
CA ASN A 228 2.41 7.56 -15.49
C ASN A 228 1.54 6.57 -16.27
N PHE A 229 0.53 6.01 -15.61
CA PHE A 229 -0.30 4.94 -16.14
C PHE A 229 -1.78 5.28 -15.89
N PRO A 230 -2.34 6.24 -16.65
CA PRO A 230 -3.71 6.68 -16.48
C PRO A 230 -4.69 5.54 -16.79
N ALA A 231 -5.86 5.61 -16.16
CA ALA A 231 -6.98 4.75 -16.51
C ALA A 231 -7.43 5.02 -17.95
N VAL A 232 -8.14 4.05 -18.55
CA VAL A 232 -8.89 4.31 -19.78
C VAL A 232 -9.98 5.33 -19.49
N ALA A 233 -10.13 6.34 -20.35
CA ALA A 233 -11.08 7.43 -20.15
C ALA A 233 -12.52 6.91 -19.97
N GLY A 234 -13.24 7.44 -18.98
CA GLY A 234 -14.66 7.14 -18.73
C GLY A 234 -14.94 5.96 -17.78
N ALA A 235 -13.92 5.39 -17.14
CA ALA A 235 -14.10 4.37 -16.11
C ALA A 235 -13.64 4.90 -14.74
N ALA A 236 -14.53 4.84 -13.74
CA ALA A 236 -14.11 4.92 -12.34
C ALA A 236 -13.09 3.80 -12.10
N ASP A 237 -11.90 4.18 -11.63
CA ASP A 237 -10.78 3.26 -11.46
C ASP A 237 -10.31 3.29 -10.00
N SER A 238 -9.61 2.24 -9.61
CA SER A 238 -9.01 2.14 -8.30
C SER A 238 -7.57 1.65 -8.40
N ARG A 239 -6.77 2.05 -7.42
CA ARG A 239 -5.37 1.64 -7.29
C ARG A 239 -5.19 0.98 -5.93
N VAL A 240 -4.51 -0.17 -5.92
CA VAL A 240 -4.24 -0.93 -4.70
C VAL A 240 -2.80 -0.71 -4.27
N LEU A 241 -2.59 -0.42 -2.99
CA LEU A 241 -1.28 -0.38 -2.36
C LEU A 241 -1.30 -1.32 -1.15
N LEU A 242 -0.28 -2.17 -1.05
CA LEU A 242 -0.05 -3.02 0.10
C LEU A 242 1.00 -2.35 0.98
N SER A 243 0.64 -2.07 2.23
CA SER A 243 1.56 -1.42 3.16
C SER A 243 1.98 -2.39 4.26
N LYS A 244 3.25 -2.36 4.64
CA LYS A 244 3.76 -3.11 5.79
C LYS A 244 4.54 -2.21 6.73
N ASP A 245 3.99 -2.01 7.94
CA ASP A 245 4.55 -1.17 8.98
C ASP A 245 5.01 -2.05 10.16
N GLY A 246 6.28 -2.44 10.16
CA GLY A 246 6.81 -3.34 11.19
C GLY A 246 6.11 -4.71 11.16
N THR A 247 5.34 -5.04 12.20
CA THR A 247 4.53 -6.28 12.27
C THR A 247 3.13 -6.15 11.67
N GLU A 248 2.73 -4.95 11.27
CA GLU A 248 1.38 -4.67 10.78
C GLU A 248 1.35 -4.68 9.24
N LEU A 249 0.30 -5.26 8.68
CA LEU A 249 0.00 -5.24 7.26
C LEU A 249 -1.30 -4.47 7.02
N TYR A 250 -1.33 -3.72 5.93
CA TYR A 250 -2.49 -2.98 5.49
C TYR A 250 -2.73 -3.19 3.99
N ILE A 251 -3.98 -3.03 3.59
CA ILE A 251 -4.38 -2.95 2.18
C ILE A 251 -5.06 -1.60 1.99
N CYS A 252 -4.56 -0.81 1.06
CA CYS A 252 -5.02 0.52 0.75
C CYS A 252 -5.68 0.51 -0.63
N VAL A 253 -6.93 0.98 -0.72
CA VAL A 253 -7.67 1.12 -1.98
C VAL A 253 -7.93 2.60 -2.22
N PHE A 254 -7.30 3.12 -3.27
CA PHE A 254 -7.44 4.50 -3.70
C PHE A 254 -8.46 4.58 -4.83
N GLY A 255 -9.66 5.04 -4.52
CA GLY A 255 -10.73 5.26 -5.50
C GLY A 255 -10.81 6.72 -5.91
N TYR A 256 -11.03 6.97 -7.19
CA TYR A 256 -11.20 8.31 -7.74
C TYR A 256 -12.20 8.31 -8.89
N ASP A 257 -12.81 9.47 -9.13
CA ASP A 257 -13.77 9.69 -10.22
C ASP A 257 -13.20 10.60 -11.32
N ASP A 258 -13.98 10.80 -12.37
CA ASP A 258 -13.64 11.69 -13.48
C ASP A 258 -13.49 13.17 -13.04
N GLY A 259 -14.12 13.57 -11.93
CA GLY A 259 -13.98 14.91 -11.36
C GLY A 259 -12.61 15.13 -10.76
N TRP A 260 -12.09 14.13 -10.05
CA TRP A 260 -10.73 14.14 -9.50
C TRP A 260 -9.68 14.03 -10.61
N LEU A 261 -9.88 13.13 -11.58
CA LEU A 261 -8.95 12.96 -12.70
C LEU A 261 -8.82 14.26 -13.52
N ARG A 262 -9.95 14.89 -13.85
CA ARG A 262 -9.99 16.20 -14.52
C ARG A 262 -9.27 17.28 -13.72
N TYR A 263 -9.40 17.27 -12.39
CA TYR A 263 -8.66 18.20 -11.53
C TYR A 263 -7.14 17.97 -11.63
N MET A 264 -6.69 16.72 -11.64
CA MET A 264 -5.27 16.35 -11.78
C MET A 264 -4.69 16.66 -13.17
N GLU A 265 -5.50 16.56 -14.21
CA GLU A 265 -5.12 16.90 -15.58
C GLU A 265 -5.14 18.41 -15.84
N GLY A 266 -6.01 19.16 -15.16
CA GLY A 266 -6.13 20.61 -15.29
C GLY A 266 -7.06 21.07 -16.42
N GLY A 267 -6.83 22.28 -16.92
CA GLY A 267 -7.64 22.89 -17.98
C GLY A 267 -8.86 23.68 -17.47
N PRO A 268 -9.69 24.23 -18.39
CA PRO A 268 -10.85 25.05 -18.05
C PRO A 268 -11.85 24.32 -17.13
N GLY A 269 -12.17 24.95 -16.00
CA GLY A 269 -13.13 24.41 -15.02
C GLY A 269 -12.60 23.22 -14.19
N CYS A 270 -11.27 23.00 -14.15
CA CYS A 270 -10.66 21.97 -13.30
C CYS A 270 -10.92 22.19 -11.80
N LEU A 271 -11.03 23.45 -11.36
CA LEU A 271 -11.36 23.79 -9.97
C LEU A 271 -12.87 23.76 -9.69
N SER A 272 -13.69 24.31 -10.60
CA SER A 272 -15.15 24.43 -10.38
C SER A 272 -15.88 23.08 -10.39
N ARG A 273 -15.29 22.05 -11.01
CA ARG A 273 -15.81 20.68 -11.08
C ARG A 273 -14.88 19.66 -10.40
N ALA A 274 -14.03 20.13 -9.48
CA ALA A 274 -13.03 19.28 -8.84
C ALA A 274 -13.66 18.24 -7.90
N GLY A 275 -13.48 16.97 -8.22
CA GLY A 275 -13.83 15.84 -7.35
C GLY A 275 -12.82 15.62 -6.22
N PHE A 276 -12.98 14.51 -5.52
CA PHE A 276 -12.07 14.01 -4.49
C PHE A 276 -11.73 12.56 -4.76
N ALA A 277 -10.49 12.18 -4.49
CA ALA A 277 -10.13 10.79 -4.33
C ALA A 277 -10.32 10.38 -2.86
N THR A 278 -10.49 9.09 -2.61
CA THR A 278 -10.55 8.53 -1.26
C THR A 278 -9.57 7.37 -1.14
N MET A 279 -8.67 7.45 -0.16
CA MET A 279 -7.78 6.37 0.22
C MET A 279 -8.40 5.60 1.39
N ARG A 280 -9.03 4.46 1.11
CA ARG A 280 -9.55 3.55 2.15
C ARG A 280 -8.45 2.60 2.59
N ARG A 281 -8.20 2.53 3.89
CA ARG A 281 -7.16 1.67 4.47
C ARG A 281 -7.82 0.57 5.28
N PHE A 282 -7.40 -0.66 5.06
CA PHE A 282 -7.89 -1.85 5.76
C PHE A 282 -6.74 -2.47 6.56
N GLY A 283 -7.00 -2.89 7.79
CA GLY A 283 -6.00 -3.46 8.69
C GLY A 283 -6.14 -2.92 10.13
N PRO A 284 -5.13 -3.12 10.98
CA PRO A 284 -3.93 -3.92 10.71
C PRO A 284 -4.22 -5.43 10.75
N TRP A 285 -3.60 -6.18 9.84
CA TRP A 285 -3.33 -7.60 10.04
C TRP A 285 -1.96 -7.76 10.69
N ASP A 286 -1.89 -8.54 11.77
CA ASP A 286 -0.66 -8.74 12.52
C ASP A 286 0.05 -10.03 12.06
N ILE A 287 1.32 -9.91 11.64
CA ILE A 287 2.14 -11.07 11.26
C ILE A 287 2.40 -12.04 12.43
N CYS A 288 2.10 -11.62 13.66
CA CYS A 288 2.11 -12.45 14.85
C CYS A 288 0.83 -13.30 15.00
N ARG A 289 -0.22 -13.06 14.22
CA ARG A 289 -1.50 -13.78 14.37
C ARG A 289 -1.74 -14.71 13.17
N PRO A 290 -1.90 -16.03 13.40
CA PRO A 290 -2.11 -16.98 12.30
C PRO A 290 -3.43 -16.74 11.55
N THR A 291 -4.48 -16.33 12.26
CA THR A 291 -5.78 -15.97 11.67
C THR A 291 -5.66 -14.79 10.71
N ASP A 292 -4.88 -13.78 11.11
CA ASP A 292 -4.66 -12.58 10.32
C ASP A 292 -3.87 -12.90 9.06
N MET A 293 -2.80 -13.68 9.19
CA MET A 293 -1.99 -14.08 8.04
C MET A 293 -2.73 -14.96 7.05
N ARG A 294 -3.64 -15.83 7.52
CA ARG A 294 -4.55 -16.57 6.63
C ARG A 294 -5.52 -15.62 5.92
N ASN A 295 -6.14 -14.69 6.65
CA ASN A 295 -7.09 -13.76 6.06
C ASN A 295 -6.43 -12.82 5.04
N TYR A 296 -5.26 -12.26 5.38
CA TYR A 296 -4.46 -11.43 4.48
C TYR A 296 -4.03 -12.21 3.22
N ALA A 297 -3.48 -13.42 3.40
CA ALA A 297 -3.08 -14.27 2.28
C ALA A 297 -4.23 -14.57 1.32
N GLN A 298 -5.45 -14.75 1.83
CA GLN A 298 -6.63 -15.01 1.00
C GLN A 298 -6.93 -13.82 0.08
N ILE A 299 -6.80 -12.59 0.59
CA ILE A 299 -7.01 -11.37 -0.21
C ILE A 299 -5.91 -11.21 -1.25
N ILE A 300 -4.64 -11.42 -0.87
CA ILE A 300 -3.51 -11.36 -1.80
C ILE A 300 -3.62 -12.42 -2.89
N MET A 301 -4.03 -13.63 -2.53
CA MET A 301 -4.27 -14.70 -3.49
C MET A 301 -5.40 -14.34 -4.46
N ALA A 302 -6.47 -13.70 -3.98
CA ALA A 302 -7.51 -13.19 -4.87
C ALA A 302 -6.98 -12.11 -5.84
N LEU A 303 -6.06 -11.24 -5.41
CA LEU A 303 -5.38 -10.29 -6.30
C LEU A 303 -4.52 -10.99 -7.37
N LEU A 304 -3.85 -12.09 -7.00
CA LEU A 304 -3.06 -12.91 -7.93
C LEU A 304 -3.94 -13.62 -8.97
N LEU A 305 -5.20 -13.92 -8.64
CA LEU A 305 -6.16 -14.62 -9.49
C LEU A 305 -7.09 -13.71 -10.32
N LEU A 306 -6.95 -12.38 -10.25
CA LEU A 306 -7.72 -11.40 -11.03
C LEU A 306 -7.77 -11.69 -12.54
#